data_AF-A0A8S3J087-F1
#
_entry.id   AF-A0A8S3J087-F1
#
_cell.length_a   1.000
_cell.length_b   1.000
_cell.length_c   1.000
_cell.angle_alpha   90.00
_cell.angle_beta   90.00
_cell.angle_gamma   90.00
#
_symmetry.space_group_name_H-M   'P 1'
#
loop_
_entity.id
_entity.type
_entity.pdbx_description
1 polymer ?
#
loop_
_entity_poly.entity_id
_entity_poly.type
_entity_poly.pdbx_seq_one_letter_code
_entity_poly.pdbx_strand_id
1 'polypeptide(L)'
;STDERYCFTGEWYDPQASMTRTYQVLFYPSDNSIEMFDVKTRRAFLKRTKSEATKLNDFFIGNTINLFSRSIKIVDFGDGFTARCIGKNQERTLAIIKPDAIRYLGDIISAVYENGFTIARMRMVKLSQNEVMYFYSEHKSKDFFP
;
A
#
# COMPACT_ATOMS: atom_id res chain seq x y z
N SER A 1 12.51 23.32 17.64
CA SER A 1 11.27 22.74 17.14
C SER A 1 11.65 21.65 16.16
N THR A 2 11.67 20.39 16.56
CA THR A 2 11.91 19.28 15.63
C THR A 2 10.67 19.14 14.77
N ASP A 3 10.80 19.49 13.50
CA ASP A 3 9.77 19.31 12.47
C ASP A 3 9.33 17.83 12.50
N GLU A 4 8.03 17.59 12.72
CA GLU A 4 7.49 16.23 12.80
C GLU A 4 7.73 15.55 11.45
N ARG A 5 8.29 14.33 11.48
CA ARG A 5 8.54 13.54 10.28
C ARG A 5 8.18 12.09 10.51
N TYR A 6 7.78 11.44 9.44
CA TYR A 6 7.55 10.01 9.41
C TYR A 6 8.57 9.34 8.50
N CYS A 7 9.09 8.21 8.96
CA CYS A 7 10.18 7.49 8.35
C CYS A 7 9.69 6.12 7.88
N PHE A 8 9.96 5.79 6.62
CA PHE A 8 9.58 4.54 5.99
C PHE A 8 10.77 3.92 5.27
N THR A 9 10.72 2.60 5.11
CA THR A 9 11.62 1.87 4.22
C THR A 9 10.90 1.62 2.91
N GLY A 10 11.49 2.08 1.81
CA GLY A 10 10.96 1.93 0.45
C GLY A 10 11.91 1.14 -0.44
N GLU A 11 11.37 0.31 -1.32
CA GLU A 11 12.12 -0.40 -2.34
C GLU A 11 11.80 0.13 -3.74
N TRP A 12 12.82 0.25 -4.56
CA TRP A 12 12.68 0.58 -5.97
C TRP A 12 13.58 -0.32 -6.81
N TYR A 13 12.99 -0.93 -7.83
CA TYR A 13 13.72 -1.70 -8.82
C TYR A 13 14.37 -0.76 -9.81
N ASP A 14 15.71 -0.77 -9.87
CA ASP A 14 16.52 -0.02 -10.81
C ASP A 14 16.69 -0.85 -12.10
N PRO A 15 16.02 -0.49 -13.21
CA PRO A 15 16.06 -1.29 -14.43
C PRO A 15 17.44 -1.29 -15.10
N GLN A 16 18.23 -0.22 -14.90
CA GLN A 16 19.56 -0.11 -15.51
C GLN A 16 20.56 -1.02 -14.80
N ALA A 17 20.47 -1.11 -13.48
CA ALA A 17 21.33 -1.99 -12.67
C ALA A 17 20.77 -3.42 -12.50
N SER A 18 19.55 -3.69 -12.99
CA SER A 18 18.80 -4.93 -12.72
C SER A 18 18.74 -5.31 -11.24
N MET A 19 18.61 -4.32 -10.36
CA MET A 19 18.75 -4.51 -8.91
C MET A 19 17.71 -3.71 -8.12
N THR A 20 17.17 -4.32 -7.07
CA THR A 20 16.33 -3.60 -6.09
C THR A 20 17.21 -2.81 -5.12
N ARG A 21 16.94 -1.52 -5.01
CA ARG A 21 17.56 -0.62 -4.05
C ARG A 21 16.59 -0.30 -2.92
N THR A 22 17.13 -0.20 -1.72
CA THR A 22 16.37 0.14 -0.52
C THR A 22 16.70 1.56 -0.12
N TYR A 23 15.65 2.35 0.11
CA TYR A 23 15.71 3.75 0.48
C TYR A 23 15.00 3.97 1.81
N GLN A 24 15.54 4.87 2.62
CA GLN A 24 14.82 5.50 3.70
C GLN A 24 14.05 6.67 3.11
N VAL A 25 12.73 6.69 3.29
CA VAL A 25 11.82 7.72 2.79
C VAL A 25 11.30 8.51 3.99
N LEU A 26 11.57 9.80 4.01
CA LEU A 26 11.09 10.72 5.04
C LEU A 26 9.96 11.56 4.47
N PHE A 27 8.85 11.60 5.18
CA PHE A 27 7.71 12.45 4.86
C PHE A 27 7.54 13.50 5.95
N TYR A 28 7.41 14.76 5.55
CA TYR A 28 7.23 15.92 6.42
C TYR A 28 5.80 16.45 6.24
N PRO A 29 4.87 16.18 7.18
CA PRO A 29 3.48 16.60 7.07
C PRO A 29 3.31 18.13 7.09
N SER A 30 4.23 18.85 7.72
CA SER A 30 4.15 20.30 7.90
C SER A 30 4.11 21.08 6.58
N ASP A 31 4.83 20.60 5.56
CA ASP A 31 4.94 21.24 4.25
C ASP A 31 4.72 20.29 3.07
N ASN A 32 4.22 19.09 3.34
CA ASN A 32 4.00 18.01 2.38
C ASN A 32 5.24 17.70 1.53
N SER A 33 6.42 17.67 2.16
CA SER A 33 7.68 17.38 1.49
C SER A 33 8.21 16.00 1.79
N ILE A 34 9.05 15.50 0.88
CA ILE A 34 9.63 14.16 0.93
C ILE A 34 11.13 14.25 0.72
N GLU A 35 11.87 13.43 1.45
CA GLU A 35 13.31 13.26 1.31
C GLU A 35 13.64 11.76 1.27
N MET A 36 14.65 11.36 0.49
CA MET A 36 15.06 9.96 0.36
C MET A 36 16.57 9.81 0.52
N PHE A 37 16.97 8.79 1.28
CA PHE A 37 18.37 8.40 1.46
C PHE A 37 18.56 6.95 1.02
N ASP A 38 19.63 6.67 0.29
CA ASP A 38 20.03 5.30 0.01
C ASP A 38 20.52 4.65 1.32
N VAL A 39 19.91 3.53 1.71
CA VAL A 39 20.18 2.90 3.02
C VAL A 39 21.61 2.37 3.13
N LYS A 40 22.18 1.88 2.01
CA LYS A 40 23.52 1.29 2.00
C LYS A 40 24.61 2.34 2.13
N THR A 41 24.46 3.44 1.38
CA THR A 41 25.48 4.49 1.29
C THR A 41 25.23 5.65 2.25
N ARG A 42 24.03 5.74 2.83
CA ARG A 42 23.53 6.87 3.63
C ARG A 42 23.59 8.22 2.89
N ARG A 43 23.68 8.20 1.56
CA ARG A 43 23.70 9.42 0.74
C ARG A 43 22.28 9.83 0.39
N ALA A 44 22.05 11.14 0.36
CA ALA A 44 20.80 11.70 -0.14
C ALA A 44 20.61 11.29 -1.61
N PHE A 45 19.46 10.68 -1.88
CA PHE A 45 19.02 10.30 -3.22
C PHE A 45 18.03 11.35 -3.77
N LEU A 46 17.08 11.77 -2.93
CA LEU A 46 16.16 12.88 -3.19
C LEU A 46 16.27 13.84 -2.01
N LYS A 47 16.66 15.09 -2.28
CA LYS A 47 16.64 16.14 -1.24
C LYS A 47 15.19 16.50 -0.88
N ARG A 48 14.96 17.06 0.32
CA ARG A 48 13.64 17.52 0.76
C ARG A 48 12.95 18.36 -0.33
N THR A 49 11.95 17.77 -0.96
CA THR A 49 11.23 18.35 -2.10
C THR A 49 9.74 18.21 -1.85
N LYS A 50 8.96 19.27 -2.12
CA LYS A 50 7.50 19.23 -1.98
C LYS A 50 6.91 18.22 -2.96
N SER A 51 5.96 17.44 -2.47
CA SER A 51 5.13 16.57 -3.30
C SER A 51 3.74 17.18 -3.40
N GLU A 52 3.18 17.26 -4.60
CA GLU A 52 1.79 17.68 -4.80
C GLU A 52 0.84 16.47 -4.90
N ALA A 53 1.38 15.31 -5.30
CA ALA A 53 0.59 14.13 -5.65
C ALA A 53 0.48 13.09 -4.54
N THR A 54 1.31 13.18 -3.48
CA THR A 54 1.37 12.17 -2.42
C THR A 54 0.96 12.77 -1.08
N LYS A 55 0.14 12.05 -0.32
CA LYS A 55 -0.28 12.39 1.04
C LYS A 55 0.20 11.33 2.02
N LEU A 56 0.15 11.64 3.31
CA LEU A 56 0.52 10.70 4.37
C LEU A 56 -0.21 9.36 4.28
N ASN A 57 -1.49 9.37 3.90
CA ASN A 57 -2.31 8.16 3.77
C ASN A 57 -1.81 7.20 2.68
N ASP A 58 -0.95 7.65 1.76
CA ASP A 58 -0.34 6.79 0.76
C ASP A 58 0.86 6.00 1.32
N PHE A 59 1.36 6.37 2.50
CA PHE A 59 2.48 5.71 3.18
C PHE A 59 2.01 4.60 4.11
N PHE A 60 1.47 3.54 3.52
CA PHE A 60 1.22 2.28 4.21
C PHE A 60 2.09 1.16 3.65
N ILE A 61 2.51 0.25 4.52
CA ILE A 61 3.29 -0.94 4.12
C ILE A 61 2.57 -1.61 2.96
N GLY A 62 3.28 -2.04 1.94
CA GLY A 62 2.76 -2.70 0.74
C GLY A 62 2.25 -1.77 -0.37
N ASN A 63 1.98 -0.49 -0.11
CA ASN A 63 1.61 0.45 -1.18
C ASN A 63 2.80 0.76 -2.09
N THR A 64 2.52 1.14 -3.33
CA THR A 64 3.53 1.66 -4.27
C THR A 64 3.19 3.11 -4.60
N ILE A 65 4.05 4.04 -4.19
CA ILE A 65 3.91 5.47 -4.44
C ILE A 65 4.83 5.92 -5.57
N ASN A 66 4.37 6.86 -6.40
CA ASN A 66 5.20 7.42 -7.45
C ASN A 66 5.89 8.69 -6.95
N LEU A 67 7.22 8.64 -6.84
CA LEU A 67 8.07 9.77 -6.45
C LEU A 67 9.01 10.12 -7.62
N PHE A 68 8.79 11.26 -8.27
CA PHE A 68 9.63 11.77 -9.37
C PHE A 68 9.98 10.70 -10.42
N SER A 69 8.95 10.10 -11.03
CA SER A 69 9.04 9.03 -12.05
C SER A 69 9.61 7.69 -11.56
N ARG A 70 9.62 7.45 -10.24
CA ARG A 70 10.01 6.17 -9.65
C ARG A 70 8.89 5.60 -8.80
N SER A 71 8.55 4.35 -9.04
CA SER A 71 7.55 3.62 -8.27
C SER A 71 8.22 3.00 -7.04
N ILE A 72 8.07 3.64 -5.89
CA ILE A 72 8.65 3.23 -4.62
C ILE A 72 7.63 2.40 -3.86
N LYS A 73 7.93 1.12 -3.63
CA LYS A 73 7.10 0.25 -2.80
C LYS A 73 7.48 0.45 -1.34
N ILE A 74 6.54 0.87 -0.50
CA ILE A 74 6.75 0.97 0.94
C ILE A 74 6.75 -0.45 1.51
N VAL A 75 7.83 -0.85 2.19
CA VAL A 75 8.00 -2.23 2.68
C VAL A 75 8.04 -2.32 4.20
N ASP A 76 8.39 -1.23 4.89
CA ASP A 76 8.43 -1.20 6.37
C ASP A 76 8.37 0.24 6.91
N PHE A 77 8.18 0.38 8.22
CA PHE A 77 8.47 1.61 8.93
C PHE A 77 9.99 1.76 9.13
N GLY A 78 10.49 2.99 9.03
CA GLY A 78 11.91 3.29 9.18
C GLY A 78 12.32 3.64 10.62
N ASP A 79 11.35 3.85 11.53
CA ASP A 79 11.59 4.01 12.97
C ASP A 79 10.36 3.62 13.82
N GLY A 80 10.61 3.43 15.13
CA GLY A 80 9.57 3.05 16.09
C GLY A 80 8.54 4.14 16.37
N PHE A 81 8.89 5.42 16.16
CA PHE A 81 7.95 6.53 16.30
C PHE A 81 6.86 6.43 15.23
N THR A 82 7.27 6.27 13.96
CA THR A 82 6.37 6.14 12.82
C THR A 82 5.51 4.89 12.94
N ALA A 83 6.11 3.75 13.31
CA ALA A 83 5.36 2.52 13.53
C ALA A 83 4.27 2.69 14.62
N ARG A 84 4.57 3.42 15.69
CA ARG A 84 3.61 3.66 16.78
C ARG A 84 2.48 4.62 16.37
N CYS A 85 2.81 5.71 15.68
CA CYS A 85 1.83 6.74 15.32
C CYS A 85 0.94 6.30 14.15
N ILE A 86 1.53 5.67 13.13
CA ILE A 86 0.85 5.32 11.88
C ILE A 86 0.41 3.86 11.87
N GLY A 87 1.26 2.95 12.35
CA GLY A 87 0.97 1.51 12.31
C GLY A 87 -0.25 1.11 13.14
N LYS A 88 -0.53 1.80 14.24
CA LYS A 88 -1.70 1.52 15.09
C LYS A 88 -3.05 1.76 14.38
N ASN A 89 -3.08 2.63 13.38
CA ASN A 89 -4.30 3.01 12.66
C ASN A 89 -4.40 2.36 11.26
N GLN A 90 -3.46 1.46 10.91
CA GLN A 90 -3.50 0.75 9.62
C GLN A 90 -4.07 -0.65 9.79
N GLU A 91 -5.37 -0.77 9.50
CA GLU A 91 -6.06 -2.05 9.41
C GLU A 91 -6.20 -2.47 7.94
N ARG A 92 -6.21 -3.78 7.71
CA ARG A 92 -6.45 -4.35 6.38
C ARG A 92 -7.55 -5.38 6.46
N THR A 93 -8.42 -5.36 5.47
CA THR A 93 -9.50 -6.34 5.31
C THR A 93 -9.56 -6.82 3.87
N LEU A 94 -10.21 -7.96 3.67
CA LEU A 94 -10.47 -8.54 2.35
C LEU A 94 -11.96 -8.44 2.04
N ALA A 95 -12.31 -7.70 1.00
CA ALA A 95 -13.66 -7.69 0.44
C ALA A 95 -13.72 -8.61 -0.77
N ILE A 96 -14.75 -9.46 -0.84
CA ILE A 96 -15.00 -10.37 -1.96
C ILE A 96 -16.34 -10.02 -2.58
N ILE A 97 -16.33 -9.77 -3.89
CA ILE A 97 -17.54 -9.50 -4.67
C ILE A 97 -17.97 -10.83 -5.30
N LYS A 98 -19.17 -11.29 -4.96
CA LYS A 98 -19.73 -12.52 -5.52
C LYS A 98 -20.13 -12.32 -6.99
N PRO A 99 -20.17 -13.40 -7.81
CA PRO A 99 -20.40 -13.30 -9.25
C PRO A 99 -21.68 -12.56 -9.66
N ASP A 100 -22.76 -12.72 -8.88
CA ASP A 100 -24.07 -12.09 -9.10
C ASP A 100 -24.06 -10.56 -8.94
N ALA A 101 -23.12 -10.05 -8.15
CA ALA A 101 -22.91 -8.63 -7.87
C ALA A 101 -21.90 -7.94 -8.81
N ILE A 102 -21.23 -8.69 -9.70
CA ILE A 102 -20.22 -8.13 -10.63
C ILE A 102 -20.81 -7.02 -11.51
N ARG A 103 -22.10 -7.12 -11.89
CA ARG A 103 -22.78 -6.09 -12.68
C ARG A 103 -22.82 -4.71 -12.01
N TYR A 104 -22.68 -4.65 -10.68
CA TYR A 104 -22.68 -3.43 -9.87
C TYR A 104 -21.27 -3.04 -9.40
N LEU A 105 -20.22 -3.58 -10.03
CA LEU A 105 -18.83 -3.39 -9.59
C LEU A 105 -18.44 -1.90 -9.46
N GLY A 106 -18.86 -1.06 -10.39
CA GLY A 106 -18.58 0.39 -10.36
C GLY A 106 -19.19 1.07 -9.13
N ASP A 107 -20.45 0.77 -8.83
CA ASP A 107 -21.16 1.33 -7.67
C ASP A 107 -20.54 0.83 -6.36
N ILE A 108 -20.18 -0.46 -6.30
CA ILE A 108 -19.51 -1.06 -5.13
C ILE A 108 -18.16 -0.38 -4.87
N ILE A 109 -17.34 -0.20 -5.91
CA ILE A 109 -16.04 0.47 -5.78
C ILE A 109 -16.23 1.92 -5.32
N SER A 110 -17.20 2.63 -5.89
CA SER A 110 -17.51 4.02 -5.51
C SER A 110 -17.92 4.11 -4.05
N ALA A 111 -18.84 3.24 -3.60
CA ALA A 111 -19.27 3.17 -2.21
C ALA A 111 -18.10 2.87 -1.24
N VAL A 112 -17.16 2.00 -1.63
CA VAL A 112 -15.95 1.72 -0.82
C VAL A 112 -15.15 3.00 -0.58
N TYR A 113 -14.89 3.78 -1.64
CA TYR A 113 -14.15 5.05 -1.50
C TYR A 113 -14.93 6.12 -0.74
N GLU A 114 -16.23 6.26 -1.00
CA GLU A 114 -17.11 7.22 -0.31
C GLU A 114 -17.20 6.97 1.20
N ASN A 115 -17.09 5.71 1.62
CA ASN A 115 -17.03 5.32 3.03
C ASN A 115 -15.61 5.42 3.64
N GLY A 116 -14.66 6.02 2.92
CA GLY A 116 -13.32 6.33 3.44
C GLY A 116 -12.34 5.15 3.41
N PHE A 117 -12.66 4.05 2.72
CA PHE A 117 -11.71 2.97 2.51
C PHE A 117 -10.80 3.23 1.32
N THR A 118 -9.57 2.73 1.40
CA THR A 118 -8.62 2.72 0.28
C THR A 118 -8.46 1.29 -0.24
N ILE A 119 -8.63 1.10 -1.55
CA ILE A 119 -8.39 -0.20 -2.18
C ILE A 119 -6.89 -0.37 -2.45
N ALA A 120 -6.22 -1.12 -1.58
CA ALA A 120 -4.78 -1.40 -1.73
C ALA A 120 -4.45 -2.34 -2.90
N ARG A 121 -5.34 -3.32 -3.19
CA ARG A 121 -5.18 -4.28 -4.28
C ARG A 121 -6.54 -4.78 -4.72
N MET A 122 -6.71 -4.96 -6.03
CA MET A 122 -7.91 -5.56 -6.62
C MET A 122 -7.49 -6.64 -7.63
N ARG A 123 -8.23 -7.75 -7.67
CA ARG A 123 -8.01 -8.81 -8.65
C ARG A 123 -9.34 -9.46 -9.00
N MET A 124 -9.65 -9.54 -10.29
CA MET A 124 -10.74 -10.38 -10.80
C MET A 124 -10.20 -11.77 -11.09
N VAL A 125 -10.91 -12.80 -10.63
CA VAL A 125 -10.55 -14.20 -10.82
C VAL A 125 -11.77 -15.00 -11.24
N LYS A 126 -11.54 -16.04 -12.04
CA LYS A 126 -12.52 -17.09 -12.30
C LYS A 126 -11.96 -18.37 -11.72
N LEU A 127 -12.53 -18.81 -10.60
CA LEU A 127 -12.09 -20.02 -9.91
C LEU A 127 -12.62 -21.26 -10.65
N SER A 128 -11.78 -22.29 -10.74
CA SER A 128 -12.19 -23.64 -11.13
C SER A 128 -13.01 -24.31 -10.01
N GLN A 129 -13.73 -25.38 -10.32
CA GLN A 129 -14.52 -26.12 -9.34
C GLN A 129 -13.66 -26.53 -8.12
N ASN A 130 -12.46 -27.05 -8.36
CA ASN A 130 -11.56 -27.48 -7.27
C ASN A 130 -11.11 -26.31 -6.38
N GLU A 131 -10.83 -25.13 -6.97
CA GLU A 131 -10.46 -23.94 -6.21
C GLU A 131 -11.64 -23.40 -5.39
N VAL A 132 -12.86 -23.45 -5.93
CA VAL A 132 -14.08 -23.10 -5.22
C VAL A 132 -14.29 -24.04 -4.02
N MET A 133 -14.19 -25.35 -4.21
CA MET A 133 -14.34 -26.35 -3.15
C MET A 133 -13.31 -26.17 -2.03
N TYR A 134 -12.08 -25.83 -2.40
CA TYR A 134 -11.02 -25.52 -1.44
C TYR A 134 -11.34 -24.23 -0.67
N PHE A 135 -11.73 -23.16 -1.38
CA PHE A 135 -12.06 -21.87 -0.79
C PHE A 135 -13.23 -21.93 0.20
N TYR A 136 -14.26 -22.72 -0.11
CA TYR A 136 -15.44 -22.90 0.75
C TYR A 136 -15.32 -24.08 1.72
N SER A 137 -14.14 -24.69 1.86
CA SER A 137 -14.00 -25.96 2.60
C SER A 137 -14.49 -25.91 4.06
N GLU A 138 -14.46 -24.75 4.69
CA GLU A 138 -15.02 -24.50 6.04
C GLU A 138 -16.56 -24.51 6.09
N HIS A 139 -17.23 -24.54 4.94
CA HIS A 139 -18.69 -24.54 4.80
C HIS A 139 -19.22 -25.85 4.20
N LYS A 140 -18.42 -26.92 4.15
CA LYS A 140 -18.79 -28.25 3.61
C LYS A 140 -20.10 -28.82 4.15
N SER A 141 -20.46 -28.49 5.38
CA SER A 141 -21.67 -28.97 6.05
C SER A 141 -22.91 -28.09 5.82
N LYS A 142 -22.80 -27.02 5.01
CA LYS A 142 -23.89 -26.08 4.76
C LYS A 142 -24.51 -26.33 3.39
N ASP A 143 -25.81 -26.11 3.29
CA ASP A 143 -26.61 -26.37 2.07
C ASP A 143 -26.19 -25.54 0.85
N PHE A 144 -25.40 -24.49 1.05
CA PHE A 144 -24.84 -23.65 -0.01
C PHE A 144 -23.40 -23.99 -0.39
N PHE A 145 -22.86 -25.12 0.10
CA PHE A 145 -21.55 -25.60 -0.33
C PHE A 145 -21.59 -25.97 -1.84
N PRO A 146 -20.63 -25.48 -2.64
CA PRO A 146 -20.62 -25.69 -4.10
C PRO A 146 -20.34 -27.14 -4.57
#